data_AF-A0AA42SW77-F1
#
_entry.id   AF-A0AA42SW77-F1
#
_cell.length_a   1.000
_cell.length_b   1.000
_cell.length_c   1.000
_cell.angle_alpha   90.00
_cell.angle_beta   90.00
_cell.angle_gamma   90.00
#
_symmetry.space_group_name_H-M   'P 1'
#
loop_
_entity.id
_entity.type
_entity.pdbx_description
1 polymer ?
#
loop_
_entity_poly.entity_id
_entity_poly.type
_entity_poly.pdbx_seq_one_letter_code
_entity_poly.pdbx_strand_id
1 'polypeptide(L)'
;MSVAKAKMERYFTDEQIDEFLAAYLKRYPDALDRMHHVMRNPFDDNDELIAKNFREMIEIAQEMDFYKEVEKINNEAMYLISRELFRKISLIPK
;
A
#
# COMPACT_ATOMS: atom_id res chain seq x y z
N MET A 1 2.42 -2.64 21.95
CA MET A 1 1.79 -2.20 20.68
C MET A 1 2.64 -1.08 20.11
N SER A 2 3.04 -1.11 18.83
CA SER A 2 3.89 -0.05 18.27
C SER A 2 3.07 1.21 17.98
N VAL A 3 3.68 2.39 18.11
CA VAL A 3 3.05 3.69 17.76
C VAL A 3 2.55 3.67 16.31
N ALA A 4 3.29 3.00 15.44
CA ALA A 4 2.97 2.79 14.04
C ALA A 4 1.68 2.00 13.82
N LYS A 5 1.44 0.93 14.60
CA LYS A 5 0.21 0.13 14.57
C LYS A 5 -0.99 0.91 15.12
N ALA A 6 -0.81 1.62 16.23
CA ALA A 6 -1.86 2.45 16.83
C ALA A 6 -2.29 3.63 15.93
N LYS A 7 -1.41 4.15 15.08
CA LYS A 7 -1.76 5.16 14.07
C LYS A 7 -2.50 4.55 12.88
N MET A 8 -2.15 3.34 12.46
CA MET A 8 -2.86 2.62 11.39
C MET A 8 -4.29 2.30 11.77
N GLU A 9 -4.50 1.73 12.96
CA GLU A 9 -5.84 1.37 13.47
C GLU A 9 -6.76 2.59 13.64
N ARG A 10 -6.23 3.82 13.62
CA ARG A 10 -7.04 5.05 13.58
C ARG A 10 -7.66 5.32 12.21
N TYR A 11 -7.07 4.79 11.15
CA TYR A 11 -7.50 5.06 9.77
C TYR A 11 -8.07 3.81 9.10
N PHE A 12 -7.50 2.63 9.36
CA PHE A 12 -7.86 1.39 8.66
C PHE A 12 -7.81 0.18 9.58
N THR A 13 -8.74 -0.76 9.38
CA THR A 13 -8.68 -2.11 9.96
C THR A 13 -7.72 -2.99 9.15
N ASP A 14 -7.22 -4.08 9.76
CA ASP A 14 -6.42 -5.07 9.02
C ASP A 14 -7.18 -5.66 7.82
N GLU A 15 -8.50 -5.87 7.97
CA GLU A 15 -9.39 -6.35 6.90
C GLU A 15 -9.48 -5.37 5.72
N GLN A 16 -9.60 -4.06 5.98
CA GLN A 16 -9.61 -3.03 4.94
C GLN A 16 -8.28 -2.99 4.16
N ILE A 17 -7.16 -3.23 4.84
CA ILE A 17 -5.85 -3.32 4.17
C ILE A 17 -5.75 -4.60 3.34
N ASP A 18 -6.31 -5.73 3.81
CA ASP A 18 -6.35 -6.98 3.05
C ASP A 18 -7.25 -6.88 1.81
N GLU A 19 -8.42 -6.26 1.93
CA GLU A 19 -9.30 -5.96 0.80
C GLU A 19 -8.62 -5.06 -0.23
N PHE A 20 -7.92 -4.02 0.24
CA PHE A 20 -7.15 -3.14 -0.64
C PHE A 20 -6.05 -3.91 -1.37
N LEU A 21 -5.26 -4.72 -0.65
CA LEU A 21 -4.19 -5.52 -1.25
C LEU A 21 -4.74 -6.48 -2.30
N ALA A 22 -5.86 -7.15 -2.01
CA ALA A 22 -6.52 -8.05 -2.95
C ALA A 22 -7.01 -7.30 -4.21
N ALA A 23 -7.63 -6.13 -4.06
CA ALA A 23 -8.06 -5.30 -5.18
C ALA A 23 -6.87 -4.83 -6.02
N TYR A 24 -5.79 -4.40 -5.35
CA TYR A 24 -4.58 -3.91 -5.99
C TYR A 24 -3.88 -5.00 -6.82
N LEU A 25 -3.63 -6.17 -6.23
CA LEU A 25 -2.99 -7.29 -6.93
C LEU A 25 -3.88 -7.90 -8.03
N LYS A 26 -5.21 -7.81 -7.90
CA LYS A 26 -6.14 -8.23 -8.95
C LYS A 26 -6.05 -7.34 -10.19
N ARG A 27 -5.92 -6.02 -10.00
CA ARG A 27 -5.84 -5.05 -11.11
C ARG A 27 -4.45 -4.96 -11.70
N TYR A 28 -3.42 -5.06 -10.86
CA TYR A 28 -2.01 -4.95 -11.24
C TYR A 28 -1.25 -6.21 -10.78
N PRO A 29 -1.36 -7.33 -11.53
CA PRO A 29 -0.71 -8.59 -11.14
C PRO A 29 0.82 -8.50 -11.06
N ASP A 30 1.45 -7.57 -11.80
CA ASP A 30 2.91 -7.33 -11.75
C ASP A 30 3.36 -6.55 -10.51
N ALA A 31 2.42 -5.98 -9.74
CA ALA A 31 2.73 -5.15 -8.59
C ALA A 31 3.47 -5.92 -7.49
N LEU A 32 3.14 -7.19 -7.28
CA LEU A 32 3.80 -8.04 -6.28
C LEU A 32 5.30 -8.19 -6.60
N ASP A 33 5.62 -8.57 -7.84
CA ASP A 33 6.99 -8.73 -8.30
C ASP A 33 7.78 -7.42 -8.25
N ARG A 34 7.13 -6.33 -8.67
CA ARG A 34 7.73 -4.99 -8.64
C ARG A 34 8.02 -4.52 -7.21
N MET A 35 7.09 -4.70 -6.28
CA MET A 35 7.31 -4.36 -4.87
C MET A 35 8.40 -5.23 -4.25
N HIS A 36 8.43 -6.53 -4.56
CA HIS A 36 9.55 -7.40 -4.15
C HIS A 36 10.89 -6.95 -4.74
N HIS A 37 10.92 -6.48 -5.98
CA HIS A 37 12.15 -5.95 -6.60
C HIS A 37 12.66 -4.73 -5.83
N VAL A 38 11.80 -3.72 -5.61
CA VAL A 38 12.16 -2.50 -4.87
C VAL A 38 12.68 -2.84 -3.47
N MET A 39 12.03 -3.78 -2.78
CA MET A 39 12.42 -4.19 -1.42
C MET A 39 13.77 -4.92 -1.38
N ARG A 40 14.11 -5.70 -2.41
CA ARG A 40 15.35 -6.48 -2.47
C ARG A 40 16.53 -5.67 -2.95
N ASN A 41 16.28 -4.62 -3.75
CA ASN A 41 17.31 -3.77 -4.33
C ASN A 41 17.15 -2.31 -3.86
N PRO A 42 17.20 -2.02 -2.55
CA PRO A 42 16.90 -0.68 -2.03
C PRO A 42 17.91 0.40 -2.43
N PHE A 43 19.06 0.02 -3.00
CA PHE A 43 20.11 0.93 -3.47
C PHE A 43 20.06 1.17 -4.99
N ASP A 44 19.18 0.47 -5.72
CA ASP A 44 18.94 0.72 -7.14
C ASP A 44 18.08 1.98 -7.32
N ASP A 45 18.12 2.56 -8.52
CA ASP A 45 17.22 3.64 -8.91
C ASP A 45 15.80 3.07 -9.11
N ASN A 46 15.01 3.15 -8.04
CA ASN A 46 13.65 2.61 -7.98
C ASN A 46 12.58 3.71 -8.06
N ASP A 47 12.96 4.97 -8.32
CA ASP A 47 12.05 6.12 -8.18
C ASP A 47 10.81 5.97 -9.07
N GLU A 48 10.99 5.50 -10.30
CA GLU A 48 9.88 5.24 -11.22
C GLU A 48 8.98 4.08 -10.76
N LEU A 49 9.56 3.01 -10.21
CA LEU A 49 8.81 1.85 -9.72
C LEU A 49 7.99 2.22 -8.47
N ILE A 50 8.59 2.99 -7.56
CA ILE A 50 7.93 3.53 -6.38
C ILE A 50 6.81 4.49 -6.78
N ALA A 51 7.06 5.40 -7.73
CA ALA A 51 6.04 6.31 -8.24
C ALA A 51 4.90 5.57 -8.94
N LYS A 52 5.20 4.51 -9.70
CA LYS A 52 4.20 3.65 -10.33
C LYS A 52 3.34 2.96 -9.27
N ASN A 53 3.95 2.30 -8.28
CA ASN A 53 3.23 1.71 -7.14
C ASN A 53 2.28 2.72 -6.49
N PHE A 54 2.78 3.92 -6.22
CA PHE A 54 2.01 4.94 -5.52
C PHE A 54 0.80 5.43 -6.32
N ARG A 55 0.98 5.71 -7.63
CA ARG A 55 -0.13 6.12 -8.50
C ARG A 55 -1.21 5.05 -8.58
N GLU A 56 -0.83 3.80 -8.80
CA GLU A 56 -1.80 2.71 -8.89
C GLU A 56 -2.54 2.47 -7.56
N MET A 57 -1.86 2.62 -6.42
CA MET A 57 -2.51 2.56 -5.11
C MET A 57 -3.55 3.69 -4.93
N ILE A 58 -3.26 4.91 -5.41
CA ILE A 58 -4.24 6.01 -5.38
C ILE A 58 -5.47 5.65 -6.22
N GLU A 59 -5.29 5.08 -7.41
CA GLU A 59 -6.41 4.68 -8.28
C GLU A 59 -7.31 3.64 -7.61
N ILE A 60 -6.73 2.63 -6.94
CA ILE A 60 -7.51 1.65 -6.16
C ILE A 60 -8.22 2.32 -4.99
N ALA A 61 -7.53 3.20 -4.25
CA ALA A 61 -8.11 3.90 -3.12
C ALA A 61 -9.34 4.71 -3.56
N GLN A 62 -9.27 5.44 -4.67
CA GLN A 62 -10.39 6.24 -5.19
C GLN A 62 -11.63 5.41 -5.54
N GLU A 63 -11.49 4.11 -5.81
CA GLU A 63 -12.61 3.23 -6.14
C GLU A 63 -13.28 2.62 -4.90
N MET A 64 -12.58 2.57 -3.76
CA MET A 64 -13.08 1.97 -2.52
C MET A 64 -13.83 2.98 -1.65
N ASP A 65 -15.05 2.66 -1.25
CA ASP A 65 -15.93 3.62 -0.57
C ASP A 65 -15.38 4.12 0.78
N PHE A 66 -14.71 3.26 1.54
CA PHE A 66 -14.06 3.66 2.78
C PHE A 66 -12.89 4.63 2.56
N TYR A 67 -12.26 4.60 1.38
CA TYR A 67 -11.18 5.51 1.01
C TYR A 67 -11.69 6.86 0.48
N LYS A 68 -12.91 6.90 -0.06
CA LYS A 68 -13.56 8.17 -0.44
C LYS A 68 -13.91 9.02 0.78
N GLU A 69 -14.24 8.39 1.91
CA GLU A 69 -14.38 9.12 3.19
C GLU A 69 -13.03 9.65 3.71
N VAL A 70 -11.95 8.93 3.38
CA VAL A 70 -10.55 9.27 3.67
C VAL A 70 -9.98 10.28 2.66
N GLU A 71 -10.70 10.69 1.61
CA GLU A 71 -10.25 11.74 0.67
C GLU A 71 -10.10 13.12 1.36
N LYS A 72 -10.62 13.26 2.59
CA LYS A 72 -10.33 14.38 3.50
C LYS A 72 -9.00 14.24 4.25
N ILE A 73 -8.30 13.12 4.11
CA ILE A 73 -7.14 12.73 4.88
C ILE A 73 -5.91 12.83 3.99
N ASN A 74 -4.99 13.65 4.49
CA ASN A 74 -3.75 14.12 3.88
C ASN A 74 -2.79 12.99 3.42
N ASN A 75 -1.64 13.40 2.89
CA ASN A 75 -0.51 12.53 2.51
C ASN A 75 -0.09 11.49 3.56
N GLU A 76 -0.43 11.66 4.85
CA GLU A 76 -0.11 10.71 5.92
C GLU A 76 -0.89 9.39 5.77
N ALA A 77 -2.17 9.42 5.38
CA ALA A 77 -2.95 8.19 5.19
C ALA A 77 -2.38 7.34 4.05
N MET A 78 -2.09 7.96 2.90
CA MET A 78 -1.47 7.26 1.76
C MET A 78 -0.10 6.69 2.09
N TYR A 79 0.70 7.41 2.87
CA TYR A 79 1.98 6.89 3.36
C TYR A 79 1.79 5.66 4.27
N LEU A 80 0.84 5.73 5.19
CA LEU A 80 0.54 4.67 6.15
C LEU A 80 0.08 3.37 5.46
N ILE A 81 -0.77 3.48 4.44
CA ILE A 81 -1.25 2.35 3.62
C ILE A 81 -0.11 1.71 2.86
N SER A 82 0.66 2.53 2.15
CA SER A 82 1.84 2.08 1.41
C SER A 82 2.76 1.28 2.33
N ARG A 83 3.08 1.81 3.52
CA ARG A 83 3.94 1.13 4.49
C ARG A 83 3.39 -0.24 4.91
N GLU A 84 2.09 -0.34 5.23
CA GLU A 84 1.52 -1.63 5.64
C GLU A 84 1.38 -2.62 4.50
N LEU A 85 1.15 -2.16 3.27
CA LEU A 85 1.18 -3.03 2.10
C LEU A 85 2.57 -3.60 1.87
N PHE A 86 3.61 -2.76 1.91
CA PHE A 86 5.00 -3.24 1.86
C PHE A 86 5.30 -4.24 2.97
N ARG A 87 4.80 -4.02 4.20
CA ARG A 87 4.94 -4.98 5.28
C ARG A 87 4.23 -6.31 4.97
N LYS A 88 2.96 -6.29 4.54
CA LYS A 88 2.21 -7.51 4.22
C LYS A 88 2.85 -8.27 3.06
N ILE A 89 3.28 -7.56 2.02
CA ILE A 89 4.00 -8.14 0.87
C ILE A 89 5.33 -8.76 1.31
N SER A 90 6.04 -8.17 2.28
CA SER A 90 7.28 -8.77 2.83
C SER A 90 7.08 -10.17 3.42
N LEU A 91 5.85 -10.50 3.82
CA LEU A 91 5.49 -11.79 4.40
C LEU A 91 5.00 -12.80 3.35
N ILE A 92 4.74 -12.35 2.11
CA ILE A 92 4.36 -13.23 1.00
C ILE A 92 5.67 -13.84 0.44
N PRO A 93 5.83 -15.16 0.48
CA PRO A 93 6.96 -15.82 -0.18
C PRO A 93 6.91 -15.58 -1.69
N LYS A 94 8.07 -15.40 -2.30
CA LYS A 94 8.19 -15.35 -3.77
C LYS A 94 8.26 -16.75 -4.34
#